data_AF-A0A7C5CC95-F1
#
_entry.id   AF-A0A7C5CC95-F1
#
_cell.length_a   1.000
_cell.length_b   1.000
_cell.length_c   1.000
_cell.angle_alpha   90.00
_cell.angle_beta   90.00
_cell.angle_gamma   90.00
#
_symmetry.space_group_name_H-M   'P 1'
#
loop_
_entity.id
_entity.type
_entity.pdbx_description
1 polymer ?
#
loop_
_entity_poly.entity_id
_entity_poly.type
_entity_poly.pdbx_seq_one_letter_code
_entity_poly.pdbx_strand_id
1 'polypeptide(L)' 'KIVVMSPRPGRITDVIESTLPRERPLDIRDTPEFLEIAHRVREGLRAGHAYDD' A
#
# COMPACT_ATOMS: atom_id res chain seq x y z
N LYS A 1 2.18 9.73 -2.41
CA LYS A 1 2.87 8.94 -1.36
C LYS A 1 1.91 8.13 -0.50
N ILE A 2 2.16 6.82 -0.41
CA ILE A 2 1.54 5.88 0.51
C ILE A 2 2.69 5.29 1.34
N VAL A 3 2.57 5.35 2.67
CA VAL A 3 3.59 4.84 3.59
C VAL A 3 3.06 3.55 4.20
N VAL A 4 3.77 2.45 4.01
CA VAL A 4 3.46 1.16 4.61
C VAL A 4 4.22 1.04 5.92
N MET A 5 3.51 0.66 6.97
CA MET A 5 4.05 0.54 8.32
C MET A 5 4.02 -0.92 8.76
N SER A 6 5.06 -1.39 9.44
CA SER A 6 5.04 -2.69 10.11
C SER A 6 4.05 -2.70 11.27
N PRO A 7 3.53 -3.89 11.64
CA PRO A 7 2.95 -4.10 12.97
C PRO A 7 4.00 -3.86 14.08
N ARG A 8 3.54 -3.88 15.33
CA ARG A 8 4.28 -3.34 16.49
C ARG A 8 5.68 -3.98 16.67
N PRO A 9 6.74 -3.18 16.90
CA PRO A 9 6.77 -1.72 16.95
C PRO A 9 6.71 -1.09 15.56
N GLY A 10 5.89 -0.05 15.37
CA GLY A 10 5.69 0.58 14.07
C GLY A 10 6.99 1.14 13.47
N ARG A 11 7.36 0.61 12.30
CA ARG A 11 8.47 1.08 11.46
C ARG A 11 7.96 1.28 10.04
N ILE A 12 8.58 2.19 9.30
CA ILE A 12 8.30 2.33 7.86
C ILE A 12 8.94 1.14 7.16
N THR A 13 8.13 0.34 6.47
CA THR A 13 8.59 -0.84 5.72
C THR A 13 8.71 -0.58 4.23
N ASP A 14 7.83 0.26 3.68
CA ASP A 14 7.90 0.69 2.28
C ASP A 14 7.31 2.10 2.13
N VAL A 15 7.79 2.83 1.12
CA VAL A 15 7.25 4.11 0.69
C VAL A 15 6.94 4.00 -0.79
N ILE A 16 5.64 4.03 -1.10
CA ILE A 16 5.13 3.89 -2.46
C ILE A 16 4.80 5.30 -2.98
N GLU A 17 5.45 5.73 -4.06
CA GLU A 17 5.01 6.93 -4.75
C GLU A 17 3.71 6.62 -5.50
N SER A 18 2.69 7.46 -5.28
CA SER A 18 1.35 7.20 -5.84
C SER A 18 1.14 8.10 -7.04
N THR A 19 0.92 7.48 -8.19
CA THR A 19 0.57 8.16 -9.45
C THR A 19 -0.92 8.44 -9.57
N LEU A 20 -1.73 8.00 -8.60
CA LEU A 20 -3.19 8.19 -8.62
C LEU A 20 -3.55 9.67 -8.52
N PRO A 21 -4.67 10.08 -9.14
CA PRO A 21 -5.18 11.44 -9.02
C PRO A 21 -5.48 11.80 -7.56
N ARG A 22 -5.52 13.11 -7.30
CA ARG A 22 -5.84 13.66 -5.97
C ARG A 22 -7.29 13.39 -5.60
N GLU A 23 -8.20 13.52 -6.55
CA GLU A 23 -9.60 13.11 -6.39
C GLU A 23 -9.69 11.59 -6.50
N ARG A 24 -10.35 10.95 -5.54
CA ARG A 24 -10.42 9.49 -5.43
C ARG A 24 -11.86 9.00 -5.36
N PRO A 25 -12.61 9.12 -6.46
CA PRO A 25 -13.96 8.59 -6.54
C PRO A 25 -13.94 7.05 -6.53
N LEU A 26 -15.09 6.41 -6.30
CA LEU A 26 -15.15 4.96 -6.06
C LEU A 26 -14.83 4.11 -7.30
N ASP A 27 -15.14 4.63 -8.48
CA ASP A 27 -14.93 4.03 -9.80
C ASP A 27 -13.45 3.79 -10.13
N ILE A 28 -12.52 4.56 -9.55
CA ILE A 28 -11.09 4.33 -9.80
C ILE A 28 -10.62 2.96 -9.30
N ARG A 29 -11.37 2.30 -8.41
CA ARG A 29 -11.00 1.01 -7.82
C ARG A 29 -10.83 -0.10 -8.86
N ASP A 30 -11.48 0.04 -10.01
CA ASP A 30 -11.45 -0.93 -11.10
C ASP A 30 -10.37 -0.60 -12.15
N THR A 31 -9.64 0.50 -11.97
CA THR A 31 -8.56 0.91 -12.89
C THR A 31 -7.29 0.07 -12.67
N PRO A 32 -6.53 -0.25 -13.73
CA PRO A 32 -5.26 -0.97 -13.62
C PRO A 32 -4.27 -0.31 -12.65
N GLU A 33 -4.16 1.02 -12.69
CA GLU A 33 -3.23 1.79 -11.86
C GLU A 33 -3.56 1.68 -10.38
N PHE A 34 -4.86 1.70 -10.03
CA PHE A 34 -5.29 1.50 -8.65
C PHE A 34 -5.00 0.07 -8.19
N LEU A 35 -5.31 -0.92 -9.04
CA LEU A 35 -5.11 -2.34 -8.73
C LEU A 35 -3.63 -2.67 -8.51
N GLU A 36 -2.73 -2.11 -9.32
CA GLU A 36 -1.29 -2.29 -9.19
C GLU A 36 -0.77 -1.73 -7.85
N ILE A 37 -1.16 -0.49 -7.52
CA ILE A 37 -0.78 0.14 -6.25
C ILE A 37 -1.36 -0.64 -5.06
N ALA A 38 -2.62 -1.05 -5.15
CA ALA A 38 -3.28 -1.84 -4.11
C ALA A 38 -2.59 -3.20 -3.92
N HIS A 39 -2.16 -3.85 -4.99
CA HIS A 39 -1.38 -5.08 -4.93
C HIS A 39 -0.05 -4.86 -4.20
N ARG A 40 0.71 -3.82 -4.56
CA ARG A 40 1.98 -3.49 -3.89
C ARG A 40 1.80 -3.19 -2.40
N VAL A 41 0.75 -2.45 -2.03
CA VAL A 41 0.43 -2.18 -0.62
C VAL A 41 0.16 -3.48 0.14
N ARG A 42 -0.63 -4.40 -0.44
CA ARG A 42 -0.95 -5.70 0.20
C ARG A 42 0.31 -6.53 0.42
N GLU A 43 1.21 -6.59 -0.55
CA GLU A 43 2.49 -7.30 -0.41
C GLU A 43 3.35 -6.68 0.70
N GLY A 44 3.44 -5.34 0.76
CA GLY A 44 4.18 -4.65 1.82
C GLY A 44 3.61 -4.91 3.23
N LEU A 45 2.28 -4.95 3.36
CA LEU A 45 1.62 -5.30 4.63
C LEU A 45 1.89 -6.75 5.01
N ARG A 46 1.78 -7.69 4.06
CA ARG A 46 2.04 -9.13 4.29
C ARG A 46 3.48 -9.37 4.72
N ALA A 47 4.45 -8.74 4.08
CA ALA A 47 5.86 -8.83 4.46
C ALA A 47 6.11 -8.31 5.88
N GLY A 48 5.43 -7.23 6.29
CA GLY A 48 5.51 -6.71 7.66
C GLY A 48 4.98 -7.66 8.73
N HIS A 49 3.96 -8.48 8.41
CA HIS A 49 3.40 -9.49 9.31
C HIS A 49 4.19 -10.81 9.35
N ALA A 50 5.03 -11.09 8.35
CA ALA A 50 5.84 -12.32 8.30
C ALA A 50 7.02 -12.34 9.30
N TYR A 51 7.27 -11.22 9.99
CA TYR A 51 8.32 -11.10 11.01
C TYR A 51 7.79 -11.21 12.46
N ASP A 52 6.50 -11.51 12.64
CA ASP A 52 5.84 -11.66 13.96
C ASP A 52 5.79 -13.13 14.48
N ASP A 53 6.49 -14.08 13.84
CA ASP A 53 6.62 -15.48 14.28
C ASP A 53 7.86 -15.75 15.15
#